data_AF-A0A957ZRD4-F1
#
_entry.id   AF-A0A957ZRD4-F1
#
_cell.length_a   1.000
_cell.length_b   1.000
_cell.length_c   1.000
_cell.angle_alpha   90.00
_cell.angle_beta   90.00
_cell.angle_gamma   90.00
#
_symmetry.space_group_name_H-M   'P 1'
#
loop_
_entity.id
_entity.type
_entity.pdbx_description
1 polymer ?
#
loop_
_entity_poly.entity_id
_entity_poly.type
_entity_poly.pdbx_seq_one_letter_code
_entity_poly.pdbx_strand_id
1 'polypeptide(L)'
;TAQIFADVRTYWSPDAVKRVTGYDLEGVAAGGILHLINSGPATLDGTGRQTRDGKPVMKPYWEVTPEEAEACLDATTWHCGIREYFRGGGWSTRFRTRGGMPVTMCRVNLVKGLGPAMQIAEGWTVELPDAVHETLDERTNPTWPTTWFVPRTTGSGPFRDVYTVMNNWGANHGAIGYGHIGADLISLCAMLRIPVYMHNVAEEQVFRPSAWTAFGANEPMGADFRACANYGALYG
;
A
#
# COMPACT_ATOMS: atom_id res chain seq x y z
N THR A 1 2.90 11.59 8.12
CA THR A 1 3.98 10.64 8.52
C THR A 1 4.89 10.42 7.33
N ALA A 2 6.04 9.76 7.49
CA ALA A 2 6.79 9.27 6.33
C ALA A 2 5.94 8.31 5.48
N GLN A 3 6.31 8.13 4.20
CA GLN A 3 5.59 7.30 3.23
C GLN A 3 6.52 6.22 2.69
N ILE A 4 6.03 4.99 2.57
CA ILE A 4 6.77 3.90 1.93
C ILE A 4 6.49 3.98 0.43
N PHE A 5 7.54 3.99 -0.36
CA PHE A 5 7.47 3.73 -1.81
C PHE A 5 7.74 2.25 -2.02
N ALA A 6 6.96 1.57 -2.86
CA ALA A 6 7.19 0.15 -3.16
C ALA A 6 6.81 -0.24 -4.59
N ASP A 7 7.50 -1.23 -5.15
CA ASP A 7 6.95 -2.03 -6.24
C ASP A 7 5.87 -2.97 -5.68
N VAL A 8 4.76 -3.07 -6.39
CA VAL A 8 3.74 -4.12 -6.22
C VAL A 8 4.25 -5.35 -6.96
N ARG A 9 5.18 -6.07 -6.32
CA ARG A 9 6.07 -7.00 -6.99
C ARG A 9 5.45 -8.35 -7.27
N THR A 10 4.72 -8.92 -6.31
CA THR A 10 4.22 -10.29 -6.44
C THR A 10 2.94 -10.49 -5.65
N TYR A 11 1.97 -11.16 -6.26
CA TYR A 11 0.86 -11.77 -5.56
C TYR A 11 1.23 -13.21 -5.21
N TRP A 12 1.14 -13.54 -3.93
CA TRP A 12 1.29 -14.89 -3.42
C TRP A 12 -0.08 -15.43 -3.02
N SER A 13 -0.62 -16.32 -3.84
CA SER A 13 -1.84 -17.06 -3.50
C SER A 13 -1.58 -18.03 -2.34
N PRO A 14 -2.61 -18.42 -1.57
CA PRO A 14 -2.48 -19.44 -0.53
C PRO A 14 -1.87 -20.74 -1.07
N ASP A 15 -2.36 -21.22 -2.23
CA ASP A 15 -1.83 -22.42 -2.89
C ASP A 15 -0.37 -22.28 -3.30
N ALA A 16 0.04 -21.09 -3.76
CA ALA A 16 1.42 -20.84 -4.16
C ALA A 16 2.36 -20.85 -2.95
N VAL A 17 1.94 -20.25 -1.83
CA VAL A 17 2.71 -20.29 -0.57
C VAL A 17 2.81 -21.72 -0.08
N LYS A 18 1.69 -22.43 0.06
CA LYS A 18 1.68 -23.84 0.50
C LYS A 18 2.58 -24.71 -0.36
N ARG A 19 2.54 -24.55 -1.68
CA ARG A 19 3.37 -25.32 -2.61
C ARG A 19 4.86 -25.10 -2.41
N VAL A 20 5.29 -23.89 -2.08
CA VAL A 20 6.74 -23.56 -2.00
C VAL A 20 7.31 -23.60 -0.59
N THR A 21 6.47 -23.50 0.44
CA THR A 21 6.92 -23.49 1.85
C THR A 21 6.31 -24.61 2.70
N GLY A 22 5.28 -25.30 2.20
CA GLY A 22 4.49 -26.25 2.99
C GLY A 22 3.53 -25.60 3.99
N TYR A 23 3.47 -24.27 4.05
CA TYR A 23 2.69 -23.52 5.04
C TYR A 23 1.34 -23.07 4.47
N ASP A 24 0.26 -23.33 5.21
CA ASP A 24 -1.05 -22.76 4.94
C ASP A 24 -1.12 -21.34 5.53
N LEU A 25 -1.44 -20.33 4.70
CA LEU A 25 -1.62 -18.98 5.20
C LEU A 25 -2.83 -18.90 6.14
N GLU A 26 -2.69 -18.19 7.25
CA GLU A 26 -3.70 -18.09 8.31
C GLU A 26 -4.09 -16.64 8.62
N GLY A 27 -5.14 -16.48 9.42
CA GLY A 27 -5.62 -15.17 9.87
C GLY A 27 -5.99 -14.25 8.71
N VAL A 28 -5.58 -12.98 8.80
CA VAL A 28 -5.82 -12.01 7.72
C VAL A 28 -5.14 -12.40 6.40
N ALA A 29 -4.06 -13.18 6.43
CA ALA A 29 -3.31 -13.60 5.25
C ALA A 29 -3.94 -14.80 4.51
N ALA A 30 -4.98 -15.43 5.06
CA ALA A 30 -5.56 -16.66 4.51
C ALA A 30 -6.07 -16.53 3.06
N GLY A 31 -6.42 -15.31 2.62
CA GLY A 31 -6.85 -15.02 1.24
C GLY A 31 -5.71 -14.75 0.25
N GLY A 32 -4.46 -14.84 0.69
CA GLY A 32 -3.26 -14.46 -0.07
C GLY A 32 -2.64 -13.15 0.41
N ILE A 33 -1.44 -12.86 -0.09
CA ILE A 33 -0.65 -11.68 0.29
C ILE A 33 -0.02 -11.02 -0.94
N LEU A 34 0.26 -9.72 -0.83
CA LEU A 34 1.05 -8.96 -1.80
C LEU A 34 2.44 -8.70 -1.21
N HIS A 35 3.48 -8.93 -2.02
CA HIS A 35 4.85 -8.54 -1.73
C HIS A 35 5.08 -7.12 -2.23
N LEU A 36 5.19 -6.18 -1.29
CA LEU A 36 5.56 -4.79 -1.58
C LEU A 36 7.04 -4.62 -1.26
N ILE A 37 7.85 -4.32 -2.27
CA ILE A 37 9.31 -4.28 -2.15
C ILE A 37 9.91 -3.34 -3.17
N ASN A 38 10.41 -2.17 -2.74
CA ASN A 38 11.06 -1.25 -3.68
C ASN A 38 12.41 -1.78 -4.14
N SER A 39 12.89 -1.28 -5.28
CA SER A 39 14.21 -1.59 -5.83
C SER A 39 15.38 -0.93 -5.09
N GLY A 40 15.42 -1.02 -3.75
CA GLY A 40 16.52 -0.58 -2.91
C GLY A 40 16.13 0.32 -1.74
N PRO A 41 15.57 1.53 -1.96
CA PRO A 41 15.30 2.46 -0.87
C PRO A 41 13.88 2.35 -0.32
N ALA A 42 13.72 2.49 1.00
CA ALA A 42 12.44 2.78 1.63
C ALA A 42 12.69 3.63 2.89
N THR A 43 11.67 4.38 3.32
CA THR A 43 11.73 5.08 4.61
C THR A 43 11.99 4.10 5.76
N LEU A 44 12.89 4.44 6.68
CA LEU A 44 13.21 3.58 7.83
C LEU A 44 12.05 3.53 8.85
N ASP A 45 11.18 4.53 8.87
CA ASP A 45 9.89 4.49 9.57
C ASP A 45 9.05 3.26 9.15
N GLY A 46 9.22 2.81 7.89
CA GLY A 46 8.56 1.63 7.32
C GLY A 46 8.99 0.30 7.95
N THR A 47 9.99 0.29 8.83
CA THR A 47 10.30 -0.87 9.68
C THR A 47 9.15 -1.20 10.64
N GLY A 48 8.33 -0.21 11.02
CA GLY A 48 7.28 -0.36 12.02
C GLY A 48 7.81 -0.46 13.46
N ARG A 49 9.02 0.05 13.72
CA ARG A 49 9.67 0.02 15.05
C ARG A 49 9.19 1.13 15.99
N GLN A 50 8.62 2.20 15.45
CA GLN A 50 7.86 3.17 16.23
C GLN A 50 6.60 2.51 16.79
N THR A 51 6.21 2.89 18.01
CA THR A 51 5.08 2.25 18.70
C THR A 51 4.08 3.25 19.28
N ARG A 52 2.82 2.83 19.32
CA ARG A 52 1.75 3.48 20.08
C ARG A 52 0.88 2.38 20.69
N ASP A 53 0.67 2.43 22.00
CA ASP A 53 -0.09 1.41 22.75
C ASP A 53 0.41 -0.03 22.49
N GLY A 54 1.74 -0.19 22.38
CA GLY A 54 2.40 -1.47 22.11
C GLY A 54 2.26 -1.99 20.67
N LYS A 55 1.58 -1.26 19.76
CA LYS A 55 1.38 -1.63 18.35
C LYS A 55 2.36 -0.91 17.43
N PRO A 56 2.80 -1.53 16.32
CA PRO A 56 3.65 -0.89 15.33
C PRO A 56 2.89 0.22 14.58
N VAL A 57 3.53 1.38 14.43
CA VAL A 57 2.97 2.56 13.75
C VAL A 57 4.05 3.27 12.93
N MET A 58 3.64 4.25 12.11
CA MET A 58 4.54 5.31 11.63
C MET A 58 3.97 6.65 12.12
N LYS A 59 4.79 7.48 12.75
CA LYS A 59 4.34 8.70 13.43
C LYS A 59 4.69 9.96 12.64
N PRO A 60 4.04 11.09 12.95
CA PRO A 60 4.58 12.40 12.60
C PRO A 60 5.93 12.60 13.30
N TYR A 61 6.88 13.28 12.64
CA TYR A 61 8.26 13.36 13.13
C TYR A 61 8.37 13.99 14.53
N TRP A 62 7.47 14.91 14.89
CA TRP A 62 7.45 15.57 16.20
C TRP A 62 7.00 14.65 17.35
N GLU A 63 6.53 13.44 17.05
CA GLU A 63 6.15 12.41 18.04
C GLU A 63 7.14 11.23 18.08
N VAL A 64 8.14 11.21 17.20
CA VAL A 64 9.15 10.15 17.14
C VAL A 64 10.21 10.43 18.23
N THR A 65 10.45 9.45 19.10
CA THR A 65 11.50 9.58 20.12
C THR A 65 12.86 9.17 19.56
N PRO A 66 13.98 9.62 20.15
CA PRO A 66 15.31 9.17 19.75
C PRO A 66 15.47 7.64 19.79
N GLU A 67 14.87 6.97 20.77
CA GLU A 67 14.92 5.51 20.93
C GLU A 67 14.22 4.78 19.78
N GLU A 68 13.11 5.32 19.29
CA GLU A 68 12.41 4.73 18.14
C GLU A 68 13.14 4.99 16.83
N ALA A 69 13.79 6.15 16.69
CA ALA A 69 14.66 6.43 15.55
C ALA A 69 15.82 5.44 15.51
N GLU A 70 16.48 5.19 16.64
CA GLU A 70 17.53 4.17 16.79
C GLU A 70 16.99 2.77 16.49
N ALA A 71 15.81 2.41 17.03
CA ALA A 71 15.20 1.11 16.76
C ALA A 71 14.88 0.90 15.25
N CYS A 72 14.55 1.96 14.50
CA CYS A 72 14.40 1.89 13.05
C CYS A 72 15.74 1.64 12.34
N LEU A 73 16.83 2.27 12.81
CA LEU A 73 18.19 2.04 12.31
C LEU A 73 18.65 0.61 12.61
N ASP A 74 18.49 0.13 13.84
CA ASP A 74 18.87 -1.22 14.27
C ASP A 74 18.13 -2.32 13.50
N ALA A 75 16.89 -2.05 13.09
CA ALA A 75 16.09 -2.98 12.28
C ALA A 75 16.49 -3.00 10.80
N THR A 76 17.42 -2.14 10.39
CA THR A 76 17.82 -1.94 9.01
C THR A 76 19.24 -2.42 8.79
N THR A 77 19.45 -3.22 7.74
CA THR A 77 20.77 -3.58 7.25
C THR A 77 21.00 -2.95 5.87
N TRP A 78 22.27 -2.69 5.54
CA TRP A 78 22.66 -2.00 4.31
C TRP A 78 23.39 -2.98 3.42
N HIS A 79 22.90 -3.18 2.20
CA HIS A 79 23.42 -4.20 1.29
C HIS A 79 23.99 -3.56 0.03
N CYS A 80 25.12 -4.06 -0.46
CA CYS A 80 25.71 -3.56 -1.70
C CYS A 80 24.74 -3.75 -2.88
N GLY A 81 24.61 -2.70 -3.71
CA GLY A 81 23.83 -2.79 -4.94
C GLY A 81 24.33 -3.90 -5.87
N ILE A 82 23.40 -4.67 -6.42
CA ILE A 82 23.68 -5.76 -7.37
C ILE A 82 24.24 -5.13 -8.65
N ARG A 83 25.53 -5.34 -8.95
CA ARG A 83 26.30 -4.60 -9.97
C ARG A 83 25.77 -4.78 -11.40
N GLU A 84 25.10 -5.89 -11.66
CA GLU A 84 24.42 -6.18 -12.92
C GLU A 84 23.32 -5.14 -13.22
N TYR A 85 22.65 -4.63 -12.17
CA TYR A 85 21.64 -3.57 -12.27
C TYR A 85 22.23 -2.19 -11.97
N PHE A 86 23.03 -2.08 -10.91
CA PHE A 86 23.58 -0.82 -10.39
C PHE A 86 25.10 -0.79 -10.57
N ARG A 87 25.56 -0.53 -11.81
CA ARG A 87 27.00 -0.57 -12.18
C ARG A 87 27.87 0.37 -11.34
N GLY A 88 27.30 1.48 -10.85
CA GLY A 88 27.98 2.44 -9.97
C GLY A 88 28.05 2.00 -8.51
N GLY A 89 27.52 0.83 -8.14
CA GLY A 89 27.37 0.40 -6.76
C GLY A 89 26.23 1.14 -6.03
N GLY A 90 26.40 1.34 -4.73
CA GLY A 90 25.38 1.92 -3.83
C GLY A 90 25.00 0.95 -2.72
N TRP A 91 24.14 1.41 -1.81
CA TRP A 91 23.65 0.64 -0.67
C TRP A 91 22.13 0.62 -0.66
N SER A 92 21.53 -0.56 -0.77
CA SER A 92 20.09 -0.74 -0.58
C SER A 92 19.77 -0.85 0.91
N THR A 93 18.58 -0.39 1.26
CA THR A 93 17.97 -0.55 2.57
C THR A 93 17.31 -1.93 2.63
N ARG A 94 17.63 -2.73 3.63
CA ARG A 94 16.93 -4.00 3.90
C ARG A 94 16.35 -3.98 5.31
N PHE A 95 15.04 -4.16 5.38
CA PHE A 95 14.29 -4.46 6.60
C PHE A 95 13.05 -5.28 6.25
N ARG A 96 12.40 -5.83 7.28
CA ARG A 96 11.07 -6.43 7.20
C ARG A 96 10.09 -5.59 8.02
N THR A 97 9.07 -5.03 7.38
CA THR A 97 8.03 -4.28 8.10
C THR A 97 7.30 -5.19 9.08
N ARG A 98 7.11 -4.74 10.32
CA ARG A 98 6.34 -5.49 11.33
C ARG A 98 4.88 -5.68 10.90
N GLY A 99 4.32 -6.85 11.20
CA GLY A 99 2.92 -7.18 10.95
C GLY A 99 1.94 -6.48 11.90
N GLY A 100 0.67 -6.43 11.51
CA GLY A 100 -0.42 -5.89 12.31
C GLY A 100 -0.61 -4.37 12.20
N MET A 101 0.17 -3.68 11.36
CA MET A 101 0.04 -2.24 11.15
C MET A 101 -1.07 -1.96 10.12
N PRO A 102 -2.10 -1.15 10.44
CA PRO A 102 -3.05 -0.70 9.44
C PRO A 102 -2.34 0.22 8.45
N VAL A 103 -2.55 0.01 7.17
CA VAL A 103 -1.95 0.82 6.11
C VAL A 103 -2.92 1.05 4.96
N THR A 104 -2.67 2.11 4.21
CA THR A 104 -3.38 2.44 2.97
C THR A 104 -2.37 2.50 1.84
N MET A 105 -2.53 1.63 0.84
CA MET A 105 -1.79 1.72 -0.41
C MET A 105 -2.59 2.61 -1.38
N CYS A 106 -1.95 3.59 -2.00
CA CYS A 106 -2.59 4.47 -2.97
C CYS A 106 -1.73 4.69 -4.23
N ARG A 107 -2.39 5.06 -5.32
CA ARG A 107 -1.74 5.36 -6.60
C ARG A 107 -2.58 6.32 -7.43
N VAL A 108 -1.95 7.40 -7.90
CA VAL A 108 -2.48 8.23 -8.98
C VAL A 108 -1.92 7.74 -10.31
N ASN A 109 -2.78 7.55 -11.29
CA ASN A 109 -2.43 7.25 -12.67
C ASN A 109 -2.95 8.36 -13.60
N LEU A 110 -2.21 8.66 -14.67
CA LEU A 110 -2.67 9.56 -15.72
C LEU A 110 -3.20 8.73 -16.88
N VAL A 111 -4.51 8.84 -17.17
CA VAL A 111 -5.17 8.10 -18.24
C VAL A 111 -5.53 9.06 -19.36
N LYS A 112 -5.05 8.78 -20.59
CA LYS A 112 -5.34 9.63 -21.75
C LYS A 112 -6.84 9.69 -22.01
N GLY A 113 -7.38 10.90 -22.10
CA GLY A 113 -8.82 11.16 -22.30
C GLY A 113 -9.65 11.22 -21.01
N LEU A 114 -9.07 10.86 -19.86
CA LEU A 114 -9.69 10.98 -18.54
C LEU A 114 -8.97 12.00 -17.64
N GLY A 115 -7.63 12.03 -17.67
CA GLY A 115 -6.81 12.84 -16.77
C GLY A 115 -6.28 12.02 -15.58
N PRO A 116 -5.96 12.66 -14.43
CA PRO A 116 -5.55 11.96 -13.22
C PRO A 116 -6.71 11.13 -12.65
N ALA A 117 -6.41 9.93 -12.18
CA ALA A 117 -7.37 9.04 -11.55
C ALA A 117 -6.70 8.26 -10.39
N MET A 118 -7.43 8.05 -9.29
CA MET A 118 -6.89 7.53 -8.04
C MET A 118 -7.35 6.10 -7.74
N GLN A 119 -6.44 5.29 -7.19
CA GLN A 119 -6.70 3.99 -6.56
C GLN A 119 -6.30 4.02 -5.08
N ILE A 120 -7.10 3.36 -4.25
CA ILE A 120 -6.91 3.29 -2.80
C ILE A 120 -7.20 1.86 -2.35
N ALA A 121 -6.30 1.24 -1.60
CA ALA A 121 -6.49 -0.08 -1.01
C ALA A 121 -6.06 -0.03 0.47
N GLU A 122 -7.04 0.02 1.37
CA GLU A 122 -6.81 -0.15 2.80
C GLU A 122 -6.57 -1.62 3.13
N GLY A 123 -5.72 -1.88 4.11
CA GLY A 123 -5.38 -3.22 4.53
C GLY A 123 -4.42 -3.22 5.71
N TRP A 124 -3.65 -4.29 5.84
CA TRP A 124 -2.73 -4.48 6.95
C TRP A 124 -1.41 -5.04 6.47
N THR A 125 -0.34 -4.65 7.17
CA THR A 125 0.90 -5.42 7.10
C THR A 125 0.72 -6.74 7.85
N VAL A 126 1.40 -7.79 7.40
CA VAL A 126 1.36 -9.11 8.05
C VAL A 126 2.76 -9.62 8.33
N GLU A 127 2.88 -10.42 9.39
CA GLU A 127 4.10 -11.13 9.71
C GLU A 127 3.93 -12.59 9.30
N LEU A 128 4.90 -13.10 8.53
CA LEU A 128 4.97 -14.51 8.16
C LEU A 128 5.95 -15.21 9.12
N PRO A 129 5.77 -16.52 9.38
CA PRO A 129 6.81 -17.30 10.04
C PRO A 129 8.15 -17.13 9.33
N ASP A 130 9.25 -17.08 10.09
CA ASP A 130 10.56 -16.71 9.54
C ASP A 130 10.99 -17.59 8.35
N ALA A 131 10.81 -18.92 8.45
CA ALA A 131 11.11 -19.83 7.36
C ALA A 131 10.27 -19.59 6.09
N VAL A 132 9.01 -19.17 6.25
CA VAL A 132 8.15 -18.81 5.13
C VAL A 132 8.64 -17.51 4.51
N HIS A 133 8.89 -16.48 5.33
CA HIS A 133 9.44 -15.20 4.85
C HIS A 133 10.74 -15.40 4.07
N GLU A 134 11.72 -16.10 4.65
CA GLU A 134 13.03 -16.34 4.05
C GLU A 134 12.91 -17.04 2.70
N THR A 135 12.09 -18.10 2.63
CA THR A 135 11.83 -18.81 1.37
C THR A 135 11.27 -17.91 0.27
N LEU A 136 10.41 -16.94 0.60
CA LEU A 136 9.84 -16.03 -0.40
C LEU A 136 10.76 -14.83 -0.72
N ASP A 137 11.49 -14.33 0.28
CA ASP A 137 12.40 -13.18 0.20
C ASP A 137 13.62 -13.48 -0.67
N GLU A 138 14.31 -14.61 -0.40
CA GLU A 138 15.50 -15.06 -1.14
C GLU A 138 15.23 -15.27 -2.62
N ARG A 139 14.01 -15.66 -2.96
CA ARG A 139 13.58 -15.94 -4.34
C ARG A 139 13.17 -14.69 -5.11
N THR A 140 13.03 -13.55 -4.43
CA THR A 140 12.52 -12.31 -5.02
C THR A 140 13.60 -11.24 -5.13
N ASN A 141 14.08 -10.74 -3.99
CA ASN A 141 15.28 -9.92 -3.86
C ASN A 141 15.59 -9.70 -2.36
N PRO A 142 16.50 -10.46 -1.75
CA PRO A 142 16.72 -10.41 -0.31
C PRO A 142 17.50 -9.17 0.14
N THR A 143 18.02 -8.32 -0.75
CA THR A 143 18.78 -7.11 -0.38
C THR A 143 17.92 -5.85 -0.28
N TRP A 144 16.60 -5.97 -0.52
CA TRP A 144 15.64 -4.88 -0.60
C TRP A 144 14.64 -4.91 0.56
N PRO A 145 13.90 -3.82 0.83
CA PRO A 145 13.02 -3.72 2.00
C PRO A 145 11.66 -4.37 1.71
N THR A 146 11.26 -5.33 2.55
CA THR A 146 10.03 -6.11 2.36
C THR A 146 8.90 -5.66 3.28
N THR A 147 7.73 -5.40 2.68
CA THR A 147 6.45 -5.26 3.37
C THR A 147 5.47 -6.30 2.81
N TRP A 148 5.00 -7.22 3.67
CA TRP A 148 3.92 -8.13 3.31
C TRP A 148 2.58 -7.45 3.59
N PHE A 149 1.76 -7.29 2.55
CA PHE A 149 0.52 -6.55 2.61
C PHE A 149 -0.69 -7.41 2.28
N VAL A 150 -1.76 -7.25 3.03
CA VAL A 150 -3.06 -7.84 2.74
C VAL A 150 -4.10 -6.73 2.61
N PRO A 151 -4.69 -6.52 1.41
CA PRO A 151 -5.80 -5.59 1.25
C PRO A 151 -7.06 -6.14 1.92
N ARG A 152 -7.88 -5.25 2.50
CA ARG A 152 -9.24 -5.60 2.93
C ARG A 152 -10.07 -5.93 1.69
N THR A 153 -10.59 -7.14 1.62
CA THR A 153 -11.46 -7.62 0.53
C THR A 153 -12.94 -7.48 0.90
N THR A 154 -13.79 -7.39 -0.11
CA THR A 154 -15.25 -7.23 0.03
C THR A 154 -16.04 -8.36 -0.61
N GLY A 155 -15.37 -9.30 -1.30
CA GLY A 155 -16.02 -10.38 -2.04
C GLY A 155 -16.65 -9.95 -3.37
N SER A 156 -16.51 -8.69 -3.78
CA SER A 156 -17.03 -8.19 -5.06
C SER A 156 -16.12 -7.12 -5.71
N GLY A 157 -16.35 -6.86 -6.99
CA GLY A 157 -15.66 -5.81 -7.74
C GLY A 157 -14.13 -5.94 -7.72
N PRO A 158 -13.37 -4.82 -7.70
CA PRO A 158 -11.92 -4.85 -7.70
C PRO A 158 -11.31 -5.31 -6.35
N PHE A 159 -12.13 -5.55 -5.33
CA PHE A 159 -11.73 -6.06 -4.01
C PHE A 159 -12.33 -7.43 -3.72
N ARG A 160 -12.70 -8.19 -4.75
CA ARG A 160 -13.25 -9.55 -4.60
C ARG A 160 -12.31 -10.46 -3.80
N ASP A 161 -11.05 -10.46 -4.18
CA ASP A 161 -9.98 -11.26 -3.59
C ASP A 161 -8.63 -10.53 -3.77
N VAL A 162 -7.58 -10.99 -3.08
CA VAL A 162 -6.26 -10.34 -3.08
C VAL A 162 -5.64 -10.30 -4.48
N TYR A 163 -5.83 -11.36 -5.27
CA TYR A 163 -5.41 -11.40 -6.67
C TYR A 163 -6.05 -10.26 -7.47
N THR A 164 -7.36 -10.07 -7.33
CA THR A 164 -8.12 -9.06 -8.06
C THR A 164 -7.64 -7.66 -7.74
N VAL A 165 -7.25 -7.40 -6.49
CA VAL A 165 -6.65 -6.13 -6.09
C VAL A 165 -5.37 -5.86 -6.88
N MET A 166 -4.44 -6.82 -6.93
CA MET A 166 -3.20 -6.65 -7.70
C MET A 166 -3.49 -6.54 -9.21
N ASN A 167 -4.38 -7.38 -9.73
CA ASN A 167 -4.70 -7.42 -11.16
C ASN A 167 -5.34 -6.11 -11.67
N ASN A 168 -6.03 -5.37 -10.79
CA ASN A 168 -6.60 -4.07 -11.12
C ASN A 168 -5.68 -2.90 -10.77
N TRP A 169 -4.52 -3.12 -10.14
CA TRP A 169 -3.58 -2.06 -9.81
C TRP A 169 -2.95 -1.48 -11.08
N GLY A 170 -3.05 -0.16 -11.28
CA GLY A 170 -2.79 0.50 -12.55
C GLY A 170 -1.33 0.84 -12.86
N ALA A 171 -0.40 0.43 -11.99
CA ALA A 171 1.04 0.68 -12.15
C ALA A 171 1.86 -0.41 -11.45
N ASN A 172 3.17 -0.46 -11.71
CA ASN A 172 4.08 -1.33 -10.95
C ASN A 172 4.37 -0.81 -9.54
N HIS A 173 4.07 0.46 -9.24
CA HIS A 173 4.37 1.09 -7.95
C HIS A 173 3.10 1.40 -7.13
N GLY A 174 3.26 1.46 -5.81
CA GLY A 174 2.30 1.99 -4.86
C GLY A 174 2.99 2.87 -3.81
N ALA A 175 2.26 3.86 -3.29
CA ALA A 175 2.65 4.59 -2.09
C ALA A 175 1.86 4.04 -0.90
N ILE A 176 2.53 3.77 0.22
CA ILE A 176 1.92 3.17 1.40
C ILE A 176 2.08 4.11 2.59
N GLY A 177 0.94 4.53 3.13
CA GLY A 177 0.85 5.33 4.35
C GLY A 177 0.34 4.51 5.53
N TYR A 178 0.81 4.83 6.73
CA TYR A 178 0.27 4.30 7.97
C TYR A 178 -1.18 4.78 8.20
N GLY A 179 -2.02 3.88 8.70
CA GLY A 179 -3.43 4.11 8.98
C GLY A 179 -4.36 3.76 7.83
N HIS A 180 -5.65 3.71 8.14
CA HIS A 180 -6.75 3.64 7.17
C HIS A 180 -7.21 5.07 6.86
N ILE A 181 -6.55 5.67 5.87
CA ILE A 181 -6.70 7.09 5.49
C ILE A 181 -7.47 7.24 4.17
N GLY A 182 -8.18 6.20 3.73
CA GLY A 182 -8.86 6.19 2.44
C GLY A 182 -9.96 7.24 2.34
N ALA A 183 -10.70 7.48 3.42
CA ALA A 183 -11.73 8.52 3.48
C ALA A 183 -11.15 9.95 3.30
N ASP A 184 -9.98 10.21 3.91
CA ASP A 184 -9.27 11.48 3.77
C ASP A 184 -8.80 11.67 2.32
N LEU A 185 -8.24 10.62 1.71
CA LEU A 185 -7.82 10.64 0.31
C LEU A 185 -8.99 10.84 -0.65
N ILE A 186 -10.14 10.21 -0.40
CA ILE A 186 -11.36 10.41 -1.21
C ILE A 186 -11.84 11.86 -1.12
N SER A 187 -11.86 12.42 0.09
CA SER A 187 -12.25 13.82 0.31
C SER A 187 -11.31 14.78 -0.41
N LEU A 188 -9.99 14.57 -0.28
CA LEU A 188 -8.96 15.33 -0.98
C LEU A 188 -9.11 15.21 -2.50
N CYS A 189 -9.33 14.00 -3.03
CA CYS A 189 -9.53 13.77 -4.45
C CYS A 189 -10.75 14.53 -4.99
N ALA A 190 -11.86 14.57 -4.25
CA ALA A 190 -13.04 15.35 -4.63
C ALA A 190 -12.74 16.86 -4.65
N MET A 191 -11.99 17.38 -3.67
CA MET A 191 -11.52 18.78 -3.68
C MET A 191 -10.62 19.08 -4.89
N LEU A 192 -9.86 18.11 -5.39
CA LEU A 192 -8.96 18.27 -6.54
C LEU A 192 -9.60 17.84 -7.87
N ARG A 193 -10.85 17.36 -7.86
CA ARG A 193 -11.58 16.81 -9.01
C ARG A 193 -10.84 15.65 -9.69
N ILE A 194 -10.24 14.79 -8.88
CA ILE A 194 -9.60 13.55 -9.30
C ILE A 194 -10.57 12.39 -9.03
N PRO A 195 -11.10 11.69 -10.05
CA PRO A 195 -11.98 10.55 -9.83
C PRO A 195 -11.25 9.39 -9.14
N VAL A 196 -11.93 8.76 -8.16
CA VAL A 196 -11.46 7.56 -7.47
C VAL A 196 -12.14 6.35 -8.08
N TYR A 197 -11.40 5.56 -8.86
CA TYR A 197 -11.96 4.46 -9.65
C TYR A 197 -11.82 3.08 -9.00
N MET A 198 -11.10 2.99 -7.89
CA MET A 198 -10.92 1.77 -7.12
C MET A 198 -10.67 2.13 -5.65
N HIS A 199 -11.62 1.82 -4.75
CA HIS A 199 -11.43 1.90 -3.30
C HIS A 199 -12.23 0.82 -2.54
N ASN A 200 -11.76 0.46 -1.35
CA ASN A 200 -12.43 -0.43 -0.40
C ASN A 200 -12.86 0.27 0.91
N VAL A 201 -12.88 1.60 0.90
CA VAL A 201 -13.43 2.45 1.96
C VAL A 201 -14.94 2.21 2.07
N ALA A 202 -15.45 2.11 3.30
CA ALA A 202 -16.87 1.91 3.56
C ALA A 202 -17.69 3.13 3.09
N GLU A 203 -18.89 2.88 2.58
CA GLU A 203 -19.72 3.91 1.93
C GLU A 203 -20.06 5.07 2.88
N GLU A 204 -20.34 4.77 4.14
CA GLU A 204 -20.66 5.74 5.19
C GLU A 204 -19.49 6.67 5.54
N GLN A 205 -18.27 6.34 5.13
CA GLN A 205 -17.07 7.18 5.34
C GLN A 205 -16.75 8.05 4.12
N VAL A 206 -17.41 7.83 2.99
CA VAL A 206 -17.20 8.63 1.78
C VAL A 206 -17.76 10.03 2.00
N PHE A 207 -16.87 11.01 2.05
CA PHE A 207 -17.24 12.42 2.22
C PHE A 207 -16.77 13.25 1.03
N ARG A 208 -17.70 13.96 0.39
CA ARG A 208 -17.46 14.78 -0.80
C ARG A 208 -18.33 16.05 -0.73
N PRO A 209 -18.06 17.09 -1.53
CA PRO A 209 -18.96 18.24 -1.61
C PRO A 209 -20.38 17.81 -1.97
N SER A 210 -21.39 18.41 -1.33
CA SER A 210 -22.80 17.99 -1.48
C SER A 210 -23.29 17.96 -2.93
N ALA A 211 -22.70 18.79 -3.79
CA ALA A 211 -22.97 18.84 -5.22
C ALA A 211 -22.78 17.49 -5.94
N TRP A 212 -21.89 16.61 -5.47
CA TRP A 212 -21.71 15.26 -6.05
C TRP A 212 -23.02 14.46 -6.05
N THR A 213 -23.88 14.65 -5.05
CA THR A 213 -25.18 13.98 -4.94
C THR A 213 -26.07 14.26 -6.15
N ALA A 214 -26.03 15.47 -6.70
CA ALA A 214 -26.80 15.87 -7.87
C ALA A 214 -26.34 15.14 -9.15
N PHE A 215 -25.12 14.60 -9.17
CA PHE A 215 -24.60 13.78 -10.26
C PHE A 215 -24.95 12.30 -10.14
N GLY A 216 -25.66 11.87 -9.09
CA GLY A 216 -26.21 10.51 -8.98
C GLY A 216 -26.07 9.92 -7.58
N ALA A 217 -27.06 10.16 -6.72
CA ALA A 217 -27.08 9.67 -5.34
C ALA A 217 -26.98 8.12 -5.22
N ASN A 218 -27.56 7.38 -6.16
CA ASN A 218 -27.59 5.91 -6.14
C ASN A 218 -26.40 5.26 -6.88
N GLU A 219 -25.48 6.06 -7.43
CA GLU A 219 -24.28 5.57 -8.13
C GLU A 219 -23.05 6.39 -7.70
N PRO A 220 -22.56 6.27 -6.45
CA PRO A 220 -21.54 7.17 -5.90
C PRO A 220 -20.24 7.23 -6.72
N MET A 221 -19.84 6.12 -7.35
CA MET A 221 -18.70 6.09 -8.26
C MET A 221 -19.01 6.82 -9.58
N GLY A 222 -20.16 6.55 -10.20
CA GLY A 222 -20.57 7.25 -11.42
C GLY A 222 -20.73 8.76 -11.21
N ALA A 223 -21.29 9.15 -10.06
CA ALA A 223 -21.40 10.55 -9.65
C ALA A 223 -20.03 11.22 -9.53
N ASP A 224 -19.02 10.52 -9.02
CA ASP A 224 -17.66 11.05 -8.92
C ASP A 224 -17.06 11.39 -10.27
N PHE A 225 -17.16 10.48 -11.24
CA PHE A 225 -16.67 10.72 -12.59
C PHE A 225 -17.40 11.88 -13.25
N ARG A 226 -18.73 11.95 -13.14
CA ARG A 226 -19.54 13.01 -13.74
C ARG A 226 -19.24 14.38 -13.10
N ALA A 227 -19.12 14.44 -11.78
CA ALA A 227 -18.79 15.67 -11.07
C ALA A 227 -17.36 16.16 -11.38
N CYS A 228 -16.37 15.26 -11.35
CA CYS A 228 -14.98 15.58 -11.70
C CYS A 228 -14.87 16.09 -13.15
N ALA A 229 -15.54 15.43 -14.10
CA ALA A 229 -15.58 15.88 -15.49
C ALA A 229 -16.28 17.24 -15.66
N ASN A 230 -17.35 17.50 -14.91
CA ASN A 230 -18.09 18.76 -14.98
C ASN A 230 -17.29 19.95 -14.41
N TYR A 231 -16.64 19.75 -13.26
CA TYR A 231 -15.94 20.84 -12.58
C TYR A 231 -14.50 21.05 -13.05
N GLY A 232 -13.87 20.02 -13.64
CA GLY A 232 -12.51 20.09 -14.16
C GLY A 232 -11.44 20.34 -13.11
N ALA A 233 -10.19 20.48 -13.56
CA ALA A 233 -9.05 20.79 -12.70
C ALA A 233 -9.23 22.16 -12.02
N LEU A 234 -8.80 22.27 -10.75
CA LEU A 234 -9.02 23.47 -9.94
C LEU A 234 -8.35 24.73 -10.51
N TYR A 235 -7.24 24.60 -11.23
CA TYR A 235 -6.41 25.71 -11.68
C TYR A 235 -6.29 25.86 -13.21
N GLY A 236 -7.05 25.06 -13.98
CA GLY A 236 -6.95 25.00 -15.44
C GLY A 236 -6.02 23.92 -15.96
#